data_AF-A0A0D2I8D7-F1
#
_entry.id   AF-A0A0D2I8D7-F1
#
_cell.length_a   1.000
_cell.length_b   1.000
_cell.length_c   1.000
_cell.angle_alpha   90.00
_cell.angle_beta   90.00
_cell.angle_gamma   90.00
#
_symmetry.space_group_name_H-M   'P 1'
#
loop_
_entity.id
_entity.type
_entity.pdbx_description
1 polymer ?
#
loop_
_entity_poly.entity_id
_entity_poly.type
_entity_poly.pdbx_seq_one_letter_code
_entity_poly.pdbx_strand_id
1 'polypeptide(L)'
;MKKCQIRSLNVKADMQRAFNQYIQNVHQDLVWTGVCTNKDKATNKITAVWPGSSIHYMKFIEQPRWEDFEIEYQKVCAVQTTWSGSRRPLN
;
A
#
# COMPACT_ATOMS: atom_id res chain seq x y z
N MET A 1 -5.20 -0.05 -16.31
CA MET A 1 -3.72 -0.20 -16.19
C MET A 1 -3.21 -1.21 -17.21
N LYS A 2 -2.60 -0.76 -18.33
CA LYS A 2 -1.41 -1.37 -18.94
C LYS A 2 -0.74 -0.34 -19.83
N LYS A 3 0.48 0.05 -19.48
CA LYS A 3 1.50 0.40 -20.48
C LYS A 3 2.90 -0.04 -20.05
N CYS A 4 3.12 -0.21 -18.75
CA CYS A 4 4.13 -1.12 -18.19
C CYS A 4 3.44 -2.15 -17.28
N GLN A 5 3.73 -3.44 -17.46
CA GLN A 5 3.18 -4.48 -16.60
C GLN A 5 3.86 -4.40 -15.23
N ILE A 6 3.11 -4.02 -14.19
CA ILE A 6 3.56 -4.12 -12.80
C ILE A 6 3.63 -5.61 -12.46
N ARG A 7 4.79 -6.06 -11.98
CA ARG A 7 5.04 -7.44 -11.54
C ARG A 7 4.54 -7.64 -10.12
N SER A 8 4.85 -6.73 -9.22
CA SER A 8 4.46 -6.77 -7.82
C SER A 8 4.23 -5.36 -7.30
N LEU A 9 3.28 -5.24 -6.38
CA LEU A 9 2.99 -4.04 -5.62
C LEU A 9 2.96 -4.47 -4.16
N ASN A 10 3.98 -4.09 -3.39
CA ASN A 10 4.05 -4.41 -1.97
C ASN A 10 4.09 -3.13 -1.14
N VAL A 11 3.54 -3.16 0.07
CA VAL A 11 3.65 -2.02 1.00
C VAL A 11 4.96 -2.16 1.76
N LYS A 12 5.70 -1.06 1.94
CA LYS A 12 6.90 -1.06 2.78
C LYS A 12 6.55 -1.49 4.20
N ALA A 13 7.34 -2.42 4.75
CA ALA A 13 7.09 -2.96 6.09
C ALA A 13 7.09 -1.87 7.17
N ASP A 14 7.91 -0.84 7.01
CA ASP A 14 8.00 0.29 7.94
C ASP A 14 6.71 1.11 7.95
N MET A 15 6.12 1.32 6.77
CA MET A 15 4.86 2.06 6.62
C MET A 15 3.68 1.24 7.17
N GLN A 16 3.68 -0.08 6.99
CA GLN A 16 2.70 -0.95 7.64
C GLN A 16 2.78 -0.87 9.17
N ARG A 17 3.98 -0.88 9.75
CA ARG A 17 4.15 -0.76 11.21
C ARG A 17 3.71 0.61 11.73
N ALA A 18 4.11 1.69 11.06
CA ALA A 18 3.72 3.05 11.43
C ALA A 18 2.20 3.23 11.37
N PHE A 19 1.57 2.73 10.31
CA PHE A 19 0.12 2.74 10.17
C PHE A 19 -0.56 1.96 11.29
N ASN A 20 -0.12 0.73 11.56
CA ASN A 20 -0.68 -0.09 12.64
C ASN A 20 -0.58 0.58 14.02
N GLN A 21 0.54 1.26 14.31
CA GLN A 21 0.72 2.02 15.55
C GLN A 21 -0.26 3.20 15.64
N TYR A 22 -0.38 3.97 14.56
CA TYR A 22 -1.32 5.09 14.50
C TYR A 22 -2.77 4.64 14.73
N ILE A 23 -3.19 3.59 14.02
CA ILE A 23 -4.56 3.04 14.12
C ILE A 23 -4.83 2.51 15.52
N GLN A 24 -3.88 1.81 16.14
CA GLN A 24 -4.03 1.30 17.49
C GLN A 24 -4.16 2.42 18.53
N ASN A 25 -3.49 3.56 18.32
CA ASN A 25 -3.64 4.74 19.17
C ASN A 25 -5.03 5.37 18.99
N VAL A 26 -5.47 5.58 17.75
CA VAL A 26 -6.80 6.13 17.45
C VAL A 26 -7.91 5.25 18.02
N HIS A 27 -7.74 3.93 17.99
CA HIS A 27 -8.72 3.00 18.57
C HIS A 27 -8.90 3.15 20.07
N GLN A 28 -7.95 3.76 20.81
CA GLN A 28 -8.09 4.03 22.25
C GLN A 28 -9.23 5.03 22.54
N ASP A 29 -9.49 5.94 21.61
CA ASP A 29 -10.53 6.96 21.76
C ASP A 29 -11.90 6.52 21.17
N LEU A 30 -11.97 5.30 20.64
CA LEU A 30 -13.18 4.76 20.01
C LEU A 30 -13.89 3.77 20.93
N VAL A 31 -15.18 3.54 20.64
CA VAL A 31 -16.05 2.59 21.38
C VAL A 31 -15.50 1.15 21.45
N TRP A 32 -14.52 0.84 20.60
CA TRP A 32 -13.87 -0.47 20.49
C TRP A 32 -12.94 -0.81 21.66
N THR A 33 -12.64 0.14 22.56
CA THR A 33 -11.89 -0.11 23.80
C THR A 33 -12.66 -0.87 24.87
N GLY A 34 -13.99 -0.95 24.74
CA GLY A 34 -14.86 -1.62 25.68
C GLY A 34 -14.79 -3.14 25.64
N VAL A 35 -15.87 -3.77 26.13
CA VAL A 35 -16.03 -5.23 26.13
C VAL A 35 -16.43 -5.71 24.73
N CYS A 36 -15.54 -5.54 23.76
CA CYS A 36 -15.75 -6.02 22.39
C CYS A 36 -15.18 -7.43 22.23
N THR A 37 -15.97 -8.33 21.65
CA THR A 37 -15.60 -9.73 21.35
C THR A 37 -14.67 -9.86 20.15
N ASN A 38 -14.61 -8.85 19.28
CA ASN A 38 -13.85 -8.86 18.03
C ASN A 38 -12.41 -8.32 18.17
N LYS A 39 -11.90 -8.24 19.42
CA LYS A 39 -10.50 -7.95 19.71
C LYS A 39 -9.71 -9.24 19.80
N ASP A 40 -8.45 -9.20 19.39
CA ASP A 40 -7.56 -10.33 19.61
C ASP A 40 -7.40 -10.57 21.11
N LYS A 41 -7.71 -11.79 21.57
CA LYS A 41 -7.65 -12.17 22.99
C LYS A 41 -6.22 -12.25 23.52
N ALA A 42 -5.25 -12.53 22.66
CA ALA A 42 -3.84 -12.64 23.05
C ALA A 42 -3.20 -11.26 23.19
N THR A 43 -3.39 -10.39 22.20
CA THR A 43 -2.70 -9.09 22.12
C THR A 43 -3.56 -7.90 22.56
N ASN A 44 -4.86 -8.08 22.79
CA ASN A 44 -5.85 -7.01 23.01
C ASN A 44 -5.85 -5.93 21.91
N LYS A 45 -5.34 -6.27 20.71
CA LYS A 45 -5.32 -5.36 19.56
C LYS A 45 -6.59 -5.51 18.75
N ILE A 46 -7.03 -4.39 18.18
CA ILE A 46 -8.16 -4.35 17.25
C ILE A 46 -7.57 -4.45 15.85
N THR A 47 -7.86 -5.54 15.15
CA THR A 47 -7.27 -5.84 13.83
C THR A 47 -8.30 -5.87 12.71
N ALA A 48 -9.59 -5.95 13.04
CA ALA A 48 -10.64 -6.23 12.07
C ALA A 48 -11.38 -4.99 11.54
N VAL A 49 -11.17 -3.81 12.12
CA VAL A 49 -12.02 -2.63 11.87
C VAL A 49 -11.17 -1.43 11.48
N TRP A 50 -11.58 -0.72 10.43
CA TRP A 50 -11.03 0.58 10.07
C TRP A 50 -11.44 1.66 11.08
N PRO A 51 -10.52 2.49 11.61
CA PRO A 51 -10.91 3.58 12.48
C PRO A 51 -11.52 4.73 11.67
N GLY A 52 -12.83 4.88 11.79
CA GLY A 52 -13.58 5.97 11.19
C GLY A 52 -14.78 5.49 10.38
N SER A 53 -15.43 6.43 9.69
CA SER A 53 -16.57 6.14 8.82
C SER A 53 -16.12 5.56 7.48
N SER A 54 -17.02 4.88 6.78
CA SER A 54 -16.77 4.39 5.41
C SER A 54 -16.41 5.53 4.45
N ILE A 55 -16.90 6.75 4.69
CA ILE A 55 -16.56 7.93 3.87
C ILE A 55 -15.09 8.31 4.04
N HIS A 56 -14.57 8.27 5.27
CA HIS A 56 -13.15 8.48 5.52
C HIS A 56 -12.33 7.42 4.76
N TYR A 57 -12.71 6.14 4.86
CA TYR A 57 -12.02 5.07 4.13
C TYR A 57 -12.02 5.31 2.61
N MET A 58 -13.17 5.67 2.02
CA MET A 58 -13.28 5.98 0.58
C MET A 58 -12.34 7.12 0.17
N LYS A 59 -12.29 8.20 0.97
CA LYS A 59 -11.39 9.33 0.70
C LYS A 59 -9.92 8.96 0.85
N PHE A 60 -9.58 8.10 1.81
CA PHE A 60 -8.22 7.63 2.04
C PHE A 60 -7.69 6.80 0.86
N ILE A 61 -8.51 5.92 0.29
CA ILE A 61 -8.10 5.07 -0.84
C ILE A 61 -8.19 5.76 -2.20
N GLU A 62 -8.87 6.92 -2.29
CA GLU A 62 -9.03 7.68 -3.53
C GLU A 62 -7.69 8.23 -4.06
N GLN A 63 -6.78 8.61 -3.15
CA GLN A 63 -5.48 9.20 -3.48
C GLN A 63 -4.34 8.46 -2.74
N PRO A 64 -3.96 7.26 -3.20
CA PRO A 64 -2.88 6.51 -2.58
C PRO A 64 -1.53 7.22 -2.78
N ARG A 65 -0.74 7.26 -1.71
CA ARG A 65 0.64 7.76 -1.72
C ARG A 65 1.58 6.69 -2.27
N TRP A 66 1.95 6.81 -3.53
CA TRP A 66 2.73 5.78 -4.24
C TRP A 66 4.16 5.59 -3.70
N GLU A 67 4.69 6.58 -2.98
CA GLU A 67 6.00 6.53 -2.34
C GLU A 67 6.12 5.47 -1.22
N ASP A 68 4.99 5.04 -0.67
CA ASP A 68 4.93 4.08 0.44
C ASP A 68 4.93 2.62 -0.06
N PHE A 69 4.87 2.43 -1.38
CA PHE A 69 4.84 1.13 -2.03
C PHE A 69 6.17 0.82 -2.71
N GLU A 70 6.54 -0.45 -2.65
CA GLU A 70 7.57 -1.05 -3.49
C GLU A 70 6.89 -1.61 -4.74
N ILE A 71 7.12 -0.92 -5.86
CA ILE A 71 6.54 -1.28 -7.15
C ILE A 71 7.63 -1.90 -8.02
N GLU A 72 7.52 -3.19 -8.32
CA GLU A 72 8.39 -3.82 -9.31
C GLU A 72 7.72 -3.80 -10.68
N TYR A 73 8.40 -3.22 -11.66
CA TYR A 73 7.95 -3.24 -13.06
C TYR A 73 8.56 -4.42 -13.82
N GLN A 74 7.82 -4.97 -14.77
CA GLN A 74 8.37 -5.97 -15.69
C GLN A 74 9.40 -5.33 -16.63
N LYS A 75 10.55 -6.01 -16.79
CA LYS A 75 11.72 -5.56 -17.57
C LYS A 75 11.41 -5.22 -19.04
N VAL A 76 10.32 -5.76 -19.60
CA VAL A 76 9.92 -5.54 -21.00
C VAL A 76 9.42 -4.11 -21.26
N CYS A 77 9.08 -3.35 -20.21
CA CYS A 77 8.70 -1.94 -20.32
C CYS A 77 9.81 -0.97 -19.86
N ALA A 78 11.07 -1.38 -19.90
CA ALA A 78 12.15 -0.40 -19.96
C ALA A 78 12.13 0.17 -21.38
N VAL A 79 11.47 1.31 -21.57
CA VAL A 79 11.65 2.11 -22.79
C VAL A 79 13.16 2.29 -22.97
N GLN A 80 13.64 1.94 -24.16
CA GLN A 80 14.98 2.23 -24.66
C GLN A 80 15.31 3.71 -24.43
N THR A 81 15.91 4.06 -23.30
CA THR A 81 16.60 5.35 -23.11
C THR A 81 18.10 5.21 -23.25
N THR A 82 18.55 4.27 -24.09
CA THR A 82 19.77 4.47 -24.85
C THR A 82 19.35 4.76 -26.27
N TRP A 83 19.41 6.04 -26.67
CA TRP A 83 19.65 6.39 -28.06
C TRP A 83 21.03 5.83 -28.43
N SER A 84 21.10 4.53 -28.67
CA SER A 84 22.27 3.89 -29.26
C SER A 84 21.98 3.82 -30.75
N GLY A 85 22.17 4.96 -31.42
CA GLY A 85 22.40 4.96 -32.85
C GLY A 85 23.61 4.08 -33.14
N SER A 86 23.38 2.80 -33.44
CA SER A 86 24.39 1.90 -33.95
C SER A 86 23.74 0.76 -34.75
N ARG A 87 23.62 1.05 -36.05
CA ARG A 87 23.88 0.18 -37.21
C ARG A 87 23.50 -1.30 -37.11
N ARG A 88 22.52 -1.70 -37.93
CA ARG A 88 22.67 -2.88 -38.79
C ARG A 88 22.36 -2.46 -40.23
N PRO A 89 23.32 -2.53 -41.17
CA PRO A 89 22.98 -2.39 -42.58
C PRO A 89 22.16 -3.61 -43.00
N LEU A 90 21.07 -3.36 -43.72
CA LEU A 90 20.37 -4.36 -44.50
C LEU A 90 21.23 -4.63 -45.74
N ASN A 91 21.92 -5.77 -45.75
CA ASN A 91 22.16 -6.66 -46.89
C ASN A 91 22.75 -7.96 -46.37
#